data_AF-A0A945M8A7-F1
#
_entry.id   AF-A0A945M8A7-F1
#
_cell.length_a   1.000
_cell.length_b   1.000
_cell.length_c   1.000
_cell.angle_alpha   90.00
_cell.angle_beta   90.00
_cell.angle_gamma   90.00
#
_symmetry.space_group_name_H-M   'P 1'
#
loop_
_entity.id
_entity.type
_entity.pdbx_description
1 polymer ?
#
loop_
_entity_poly.entity_id
_entity_poly.type
_entity_poly.pdbx_seq_one_letter_code
_entity_poly.pdbx_strand_id
1 'polypeptide(L)'
;RWSHVRVATKYPAITRRHFAARGVQAECIKLNGAMELAPGLGLCRRIVDLVSTGGTLAANGLVEVEEIAPVTSRLIVNRTALKTRSREMRFWLDRFREAARGAQAA
;
A
#
# COMPACT_ATOMS: atom_id res chain seq x y z
N ARG A 1 -9.60 25.11 0.99
CA ARG A 1 -9.74 23.94 1.90
C ARG A 1 -10.67 22.96 1.23
N TRP A 2 -10.32 21.67 1.11
CA TRP A 2 -11.23 20.69 0.50
C TRP A 2 -12.20 20.15 1.55
N SER A 3 -13.48 20.03 1.21
CA SER A 3 -14.46 19.28 1.99
C SER A 3 -14.64 17.86 1.45
N HIS A 4 -14.40 17.66 0.15
CA HIS A 4 -14.60 16.41 -0.57
C HIS A 4 -13.52 16.21 -1.64
N VAL A 5 -13.13 14.95 -1.90
CA VAL A 5 -12.20 14.55 -2.96
C VAL A 5 -12.55 13.18 -3.54
N ARG A 6 -12.50 13.06 -4.87
CA ARG A 6 -12.61 11.78 -5.58
C ARG A 6 -11.23 11.21 -5.83
N VAL A 7 -10.99 9.97 -5.45
CA VAL A 7 -9.67 9.32 -5.50
C VAL A 7 -9.78 7.92 -6.08
N ALA A 8 -9.04 7.63 -7.15
CA ALA A 8 -8.89 6.25 -7.62
C ALA A 8 -7.87 5.51 -6.77
N THR A 9 -8.24 4.33 -6.25
CA THR A 9 -7.37 3.58 -5.35
C THR A 9 -7.70 2.09 -5.32
N LYS A 10 -6.69 1.24 -5.18
CA LYS A 10 -6.86 -0.18 -4.77
C LYS A 10 -7.10 -0.31 -3.26
N TYR A 11 -6.82 0.73 -2.48
CA TYR A 11 -6.75 0.72 -1.02
C TYR A 11 -7.77 1.67 -0.36
N PRO A 12 -9.10 1.48 -0.57
CA PRO A 12 -10.10 2.47 -0.16
C PRO A 12 -10.16 2.72 1.34
N ALA A 13 -9.83 1.73 2.18
CA ALA A 13 -9.86 1.88 3.63
C ALA A 13 -8.78 2.84 4.16
N ILE A 14 -7.52 2.67 3.73
CA ILE A 14 -6.43 3.55 4.14
C ILE A 14 -6.59 4.95 3.52
N THR A 15 -7.05 5.04 2.27
CA THR A 15 -7.33 6.31 1.60
C THR A 15 -8.38 7.12 2.36
N ARG A 16 -9.54 6.51 2.71
CA ARG A 16 -10.56 7.20 3.52
C ARG A 16 -10.02 7.67 4.86
N ARG A 17 -9.27 6.82 5.56
CA ARG A 17 -8.68 7.18 6.85
C ARG A 17 -7.71 8.35 6.75
N HIS A 18 -6.86 8.37 5.71
CA HIS A 18 -5.90 9.44 5.46
C HIS A 18 -6.56 10.80 5.26
N PHE A 19 -7.61 10.87 4.42
CA PHE A 19 -8.34 12.10 4.17
C PHE A 19 -9.23 12.51 5.35
N ALA A 20 -9.87 11.55 6.02
CA ALA A 20 -10.72 11.82 7.19
C ALA A 20 -9.94 12.45 8.34
N ALA A 21 -8.67 12.07 8.55
CA ALA A 21 -7.79 12.70 9.54
C ALA A 21 -7.58 14.21 9.31
N ARG A 22 -7.88 14.72 8.11
CA ARG A 22 -7.79 16.13 7.71
C ARG A 22 -9.16 16.81 7.57
N GLY A 23 -10.24 16.13 7.96
CA GLY A 23 -11.61 16.61 7.78
C GLY A 23 -12.08 16.61 6.33
N VAL A 24 -11.46 15.82 5.45
CA VAL A 24 -11.83 15.71 4.03
C VAL A 24 -12.54 14.38 3.79
N GLN A 25 -13.72 14.41 3.19
CA GLN A 25 -14.40 13.20 2.75
C GLN A 25 -13.76 12.69 1.45
N ALA A 26 -13.27 11.44 1.44
CA ALA A 26 -12.78 10.79 0.23
C ALA A 26 -13.81 9.84 -0.39
N GLU A 27 -14.29 10.15 -1.59
CA GLU A 27 -14.99 9.20 -2.46
C GLU A 27 -13.96 8.34 -3.20
N CYS A 28 -13.85 7.07 -2.79
CA CYS A 28 -12.90 6.14 -3.37
C CYS A 28 -13.50 5.41 -4.56
N ILE A 29 -12.95 5.63 -5.75
CA ILE A 29 -13.21 4.84 -6.95
C ILE A 29 -12.29 3.62 -6.88
N LYS A 30 -12.84 2.46 -6.52
CA LYS A 30 -12.05 1.24 -6.37
C LYS A 30 -11.65 0.69 -7.74
N LEU A 31 -10.34 0.61 -7.98
CA LEU A 31 -9.77 -0.03 -9.17
C LEU A 31 -8.90 -1.22 -8.76
N ASN A 32 -8.79 -2.23 -9.63
CA ASN A 32 -7.97 -3.42 -9.37
C ASN A 32 -6.53 -3.27 -9.91
N GLY A 33 -6.29 -2.31 -10.81
CA GLY A 33 -5.00 -1.96 -11.41
C GLY A 33 -5.13 -0.73 -12.32
N ALA A 34 -4.02 -0.33 -12.95
CA ALA A 34 -3.94 0.80 -13.88
C ALA A 34 -4.54 2.11 -13.33
N MET A 35 -4.21 2.45 -12.08
CA MET A 35 -4.75 3.65 -11.43
C MET A 35 -4.30 4.94 -12.12
N GLU A 36 -3.10 4.92 -12.69
CA GLU A 36 -2.49 5.98 -13.48
C GLU A 36 -3.35 6.44 -14.67
N LEU A 37 -4.26 5.60 -15.17
CA LEU A 37 -5.18 5.95 -16.25
C LEU A 37 -6.41 6.75 -15.78
N ALA A 38 -6.79 6.62 -14.51
CA ALA A 38 -8.02 7.22 -13.99
C ALA A 38 -8.06 8.76 -14.13
N PRO A 39 -6.94 9.50 -13.93
CA PRO A 39 -6.88 10.92 -14.24
C PRO A 39 -7.06 11.24 -15.73
N GLY A 40 -6.40 10.49 -16.62
CA GLY A 40 -6.51 10.68 -18.07
C GLY A 40 -7.92 10.43 -18.62
N LEU A 41 -8.68 9.53 -17.97
CA LEU A 41 -10.07 9.24 -18.29
C LEU A 41 -11.09 10.16 -17.59
N GLY A 42 -10.62 11.17 -16.83
CA GLY A 42 -11.50 12.12 -16.15
C GLY A 42 -12.27 11.57 -14.94
N LEU A 43 -11.93 10.37 -14.45
CA LEU A 43 -12.63 9.74 -13.33
C LEU A 43 -12.33 10.44 -12.00
N CYS A 44 -11.10 10.91 -11.82
CA CYS A 44 -10.64 11.62 -10.62
C CYS A 44 -9.42 12.49 -10.93
N ARG A 45 -9.00 13.34 -9.99
CA ARG A 45 -7.74 14.09 -10.10
C ARG A 45 -6.59 13.54 -9.26
N ARG A 46 -6.87 12.56 -8.39
CA ARG A 46 -5.88 11.98 -7.47
C ARG A 46 -5.99 10.49 -7.44
N ILE A 47 -4.83 9.85 -7.29
CA ILE A 47 -4.72 8.42 -7.08
C ILE A 47 -4.05 8.16 -5.75
N VAL A 48 -4.30 6.99 -5.18
CA VAL A 48 -3.53 6.45 -4.06
C VAL A 48 -3.12 5.03 -4.41
N ASP A 49 -1.82 4.84 -4.60
CA ASP A 49 -1.20 3.56 -4.92
C ASP A 49 0.14 3.38 -4.18
N LEU A 50 0.66 2.15 -4.19
CA LEU A 50 2.00 1.82 -3.77
C LEU A 50 3.02 2.30 -4.82
N VAL A 51 4.02 3.05 -4.38
CA VAL A 51 5.10 3.57 -5.22
C VAL A 51 6.44 3.03 -4.73
N SER A 52 7.35 2.76 -5.66
CA SER A 52 8.74 2.36 -5.36
C SER A 52 9.72 3.39 -5.96
N THR A 53 10.02 3.29 -7.26
CA THR A 53 10.94 4.22 -7.94
C THR A 53 10.26 5.48 -8.50
N GLY A 54 8.93 5.53 -8.50
CA GLY A 54 8.15 6.62 -9.12
C GLY A 54 8.07 6.57 -10.64
N GLY A 55 8.76 5.64 -11.32
CA GLY A 55 8.83 5.57 -12.79
C GLY A 55 7.45 5.49 -13.47
N THR A 56 6.53 4.69 -12.92
CA THR A 56 5.16 4.57 -13.43
C THR A 56 4.39 5.89 -13.34
N LEU A 57 4.58 6.67 -12.28
CA LEU A 57 3.93 7.97 -12.14
C LEU A 57 4.44 8.95 -13.20
N ALA A 58 5.76 9.06 -13.32
CA ALA A 58 6.41 9.96 -14.27
C ALA A 58 6.00 9.66 -15.72
N ALA A 59 5.95 8.37 -16.10
CA ALA A 59 5.51 7.94 -17.44
C ALA A 59 4.06 8.35 -17.78
N ASN A 60 3.23 8.61 -16.77
CA ASN A 60 1.83 9.02 -16.93
C ASN A 60 1.60 10.50 -16.57
N GLY A 61 2.67 11.30 -16.46
CA GLY A 61 2.57 12.73 -16.12
C GLY A 61 2.05 12.98 -14.70
N LEU A 62 2.20 12.00 -13.81
CA LEU A 62 1.80 12.10 -12.41
C LEU A 62 3.01 12.43 -11.54
N VAL A 63 2.75 13.16 -10.47
CA VAL A 63 3.74 13.55 -9.47
C VAL A 63 3.29 13.06 -8.10
N GLU A 64 4.23 12.55 -7.31
CA GLU A 64 3.98 12.22 -5.92
C GLU A 64 3.76 13.50 -5.12
N VAL A 65 2.65 13.56 -4.39
CA VAL A 65 2.25 14.76 -3.63
C VAL A 65 2.36 14.58 -2.13
N GLU A 66 2.30 13.34 -1.67
CA GLU A 66 2.26 13.01 -0.25
C GLU A 66 2.49 11.50 -0.05
N GLU A 67 3.35 11.17 0.90
CA GLU A 67 3.49 9.80 1.41
C GLU A 67 2.43 9.53 2.50
N ILE A 68 1.66 8.44 2.35
CA ILE A 68 0.64 8.05 3.34
C ILE A 68 1.26 7.19 4.45
N ALA A 69 2.09 6.23 4.09
CA ALA A 69 2.79 5.35 5.02
C ALA A 69 3.91 4.58 4.30
N PRO A 70 5.03 4.29 4.99
CA PRO A 70 6.03 3.37 4.47
C PRO A 70 5.48 1.94 4.43
N VAL A 71 5.86 1.18 3.39
CA VAL A 71 5.39 -0.19 3.18
C VAL A 71 6.56 -1.17 3.20
N THR A 72 6.36 -2.26 3.92
CA THR A 72 7.34 -3.34 4.07
C THR A 72 6.63 -4.69 3.96
N SER A 73 7.31 -5.70 3.41
CA SER A 73 6.82 -7.08 3.46
C SER A 73 6.82 -7.61 4.90
N ARG A 74 5.77 -8.36 5.27
CA ARG A 74 5.61 -8.96 6.60
C ARG A 74 5.33 -10.45 6.48
N LEU A 75 6.00 -11.27 7.28
CA LEU A 75 5.69 -12.69 7.39
C LEU A 75 4.52 -12.88 8.37
N ILE A 76 3.41 -13.42 7.87
CA ILE A 76 2.20 -13.69 8.65
C ILE A 76 2.05 -15.19 8.80
N VAL A 77 1.82 -15.67 10.02
CA VAL A 77 1.69 -17.10 10.33
C VAL A 77 0.34 -17.38 10.98
N ASN A 78 -0.30 -18.47 10.56
CA ASN A 78 -1.52 -18.93 11.20
C ASN A 78 -1.26 -19.36 12.66
N ARG A 79 -2.07 -18.86 13.59
CA ARG A 79 -1.91 -19.10 15.03
C ARG A 79 -2.02 -20.59 15.41
N THR A 80 -2.92 -21.34 14.77
CA THR A 80 -3.10 -22.77 15.03
C THR A 80 -1.89 -23.55 14.54
N ALA A 81 -1.44 -23.31 13.31
CA ALA A 81 -0.24 -23.94 12.75
C ALA A 81 1.00 -23.64 13.61
N LEU A 82 1.13 -22.43 14.14
CA LEU A 82 2.22 -22.06 15.05
C LEU A 82 2.24 -22.90 16.33
N LYS A 83 1.07 -23.36 16.82
CA LYS A 83 0.95 -24.20 18.01
C LYS A 83 1.09 -25.69 17.68
N THR A 84 0.35 -26.18 16.68
CA THR A 84 0.27 -27.62 16.36
C THR A 84 1.47 -28.13 15.58
N ARG A 85 2.10 -27.29 14.75
CA ARG A 85 3.30 -27.61 13.95
C ARG A 85 4.51 -26.79 14.41
N SER A 86 4.62 -26.59 15.72
CA SER A 86 5.57 -25.66 16.31
C SER A 86 7.02 -25.88 15.86
N ARG A 87 7.48 -27.13 15.72
CA ARG A 87 8.86 -27.46 15.31
C ARG A 87 9.16 -26.99 13.89
N GLU A 88 8.26 -27.31 12.96
CA GLU A 88 8.38 -26.91 11.56
C GLU A 88 8.23 -25.39 11.39
N MET A 89 7.29 -24.78 12.11
CA MET A 89 7.12 -23.32 12.07
C MET A 89 8.36 -22.60 12.61
N ARG A 90 8.95 -23.09 13.70
CA ARG A 90 10.23 -22.54 14.22
C ARG A 90 11.35 -22.64 13.18
N PHE A 91 11.49 -23.79 12.53
CA PHE A 91 12.48 -23.97 11.46
C PHE A 91 12.36 -22.89 10.38
N TRP A 92 11.17 -22.67 9.82
CA TRP A 92 10.99 -21.64 8.78
C TRP A 92 11.14 -20.22 9.32
N LEU A 93 10.62 -19.93 10.52
CA LEU A 93 10.75 -18.62 11.14
C LEU A 93 12.21 -18.21 11.33
N ASP A 94 13.06 -19.12 11.77
CA ASP A 94 14.47 -18.83 12.00
C ASP A 94 15.22 -18.59 10.69
N ARG A 95 14.90 -19.34 9.62
CA ARG A 95 15.44 -19.11 8.27
C ARG A 95 15.03 -17.76 7.68
N PHE A 96 13.76 -17.38 7.81
CA PHE A 96 13.31 -16.05 7.38
C PHE A 96 13.97 -14.93 8.18
N ARG A 97 14.19 -15.11 9.49
CA ARG A 97 14.88 -14.14 10.34
C ARG A 97 16.35 -13.98 9.93
N GLU A 98 17.05 -15.07 9.67
CA GLU A 98 18.43 -15.07 9.20
C GLU A 98 18.56 -14.30 7.88
N ALA A 99 17.74 -14.66 6.89
CA ALA A 99 17.73 -14.00 5.58
C ALA A 99 17.35 -12.51 5.66
N ALA A 100 16.37 -12.14 6.50
CA ALA A 100 15.95 -10.76 6.67
C ALA A 100 17.02 -9.89 7.33
N ARG A 101 17.81 -10.41 8.28
CA ARG A 101 18.95 -9.68 8.87
C ARG A 101 20.04 -9.43 7.83
N GLY A 102 20.34 -10.43 6.99
CA GLY A 102 21.31 -10.28 5.91
C GLY A 102 20.90 -9.22 4.89
N ALA A 103 19.61 -9.15 4.55
CA ALA A 103 19.07 -8.16 3.62
C ALA A 103 18.98 -6.73 4.18
N GLN A 104 19.05 -6.54 5.51
CA GLN A 104 19.04 -5.23 6.16
C GLN A 104 20.44 -4.63 6.36
N ALA A 105 21.48 -5.47 6.28
CA ALA A 105 22.88 -5.08 6.44
C ALA A 105 23.59 -4.76 5.12
N ALA A 106 22.91 -4.96 3.98
CA ALA A 106 23.35 -4.64 2.62
C ALA A 106 22.59 -3.41 2.11
#